data_AF-A0AAW9JQE0-F1
#
_entry.id   AF-A0AAW9JQE0-F1
#
_cell.length_a   1.000
_cell.length_b   1.000
_cell.length_c   1.000
_cell.angle_alpha   90.00
_cell.angle_beta   90.00
_cell.angle_gamma   90.00
#
_symmetry.space_group_name_H-M   'P 1'
#
loop_
_entity.id
_entity.type
_entity.pdbx_description
1 polymer ?
#
loop_
_entity_poly.entity_id
_entity_poly.type
_entity_poly.pdbx_seq_one_letter_code
_entity_poly.pdbx_strand_id
1 'polypeptide(L)'
;MTDLSGKVKMRLEPTTFSDQVVESVVGDATNIILAKTAQKELNPALEIAVVSLSIIMLNQLGSEGLSSESYSGIAYQYMNELPSHIQSIVNANAKIGSWGDDEDESTTEEDFS
;
A
#
# COMPACT_ATOMS: atom_id res chain seq x y z
N MET A 1 9.79 -9.32 -16.20
CA MET A 1 9.16 -8.97 -14.90
C MET A 1 10.07 -7.96 -14.24
N THR A 2 9.55 -6.81 -13.83
CA THR A 2 10.38 -5.71 -13.31
C THR A 2 10.85 -6.03 -11.90
N ASP A 3 12.13 -5.81 -11.60
CA ASP A 3 12.68 -6.01 -10.26
C ASP A 3 12.31 -4.84 -9.34
N LEU A 4 11.17 -4.96 -8.65
CA LEU A 4 10.69 -3.95 -7.70
C LEU A 4 11.54 -3.90 -6.43
N SER A 5 11.99 -5.06 -5.93
CA SER A 5 12.85 -5.14 -4.75
C SER A 5 14.20 -4.44 -4.99
N GLY A 6 14.82 -4.62 -6.16
CA GLY A 6 16.01 -3.88 -6.57
C GLY A 6 15.77 -2.38 -6.68
N LYS A 7 14.63 -1.96 -7.24
CA LYS A 7 14.23 -0.53 -7.29
C LYS A 7 14.06 0.08 -5.90
N VAL A 8 13.55 -0.66 -4.94
CA VAL A 8 13.41 -0.23 -3.53
C VAL A 8 14.79 -0.13 -2.88
N LYS A 9 15.63 -1.18 -2.98
CA LYS A 9 16.99 -1.17 -2.41
C LYS A 9 17.86 -0.02 -2.92
N MET A 10 17.73 0.36 -4.19
CA MET A 10 18.47 1.50 -4.76
C MET A 10 18.09 2.86 -4.14
N ARG A 11 16.92 2.97 -3.52
CA ARG A 11 16.41 4.20 -2.89
C ARG A 11 16.55 4.19 -1.37
N LEU A 12 16.91 3.05 -0.79
CA LEU A 12 17.19 2.91 0.64
C LEU A 12 18.69 3.05 0.88
N GLU A 13 19.05 3.51 2.07
CA GLU A 13 20.44 3.46 2.51
C GLU A 13 20.94 2.00 2.50
N PRO A 14 22.14 1.73 1.97
CA PRO A 14 22.68 0.38 1.93
C PRO A 14 22.82 -0.15 3.36
N THR A 15 22.23 -1.31 3.65
CA THR A 15 22.20 -2.08 4.93
C THR A 15 21.01 -1.89 5.88
N THR A 16 19.99 -1.10 5.56
CA THR A 16 18.87 -0.89 6.51
C THR A 16 18.01 -2.14 6.74
N PHE A 17 17.78 -2.96 5.71
CA PHE A 17 16.89 -4.12 5.79
C PHE A 17 17.47 -5.34 5.06
N SER A 18 17.17 -6.54 5.54
CA SER A 18 17.52 -7.77 4.84
C SER A 18 16.71 -7.93 3.55
N ASP A 19 17.25 -8.67 2.59
CA ASP A 19 16.60 -8.94 1.31
C ASP A 19 15.20 -9.55 1.49
N GLN A 20 15.07 -10.48 2.44
CA GLN A 20 13.79 -11.12 2.76
C GLN A 20 12.75 -10.12 3.29
N VAL A 21 13.16 -9.15 4.11
CA VAL A 21 12.26 -8.12 4.63
C VAL A 21 11.82 -7.19 3.51
N VAL A 22 12.74 -6.78 2.63
CA VAL A 22 12.41 -5.95 1.46
C VAL A 22 11.42 -6.68 0.54
N GLU A 23 11.67 -7.96 0.24
CA GLU A 23 10.76 -8.76 -0.59
C GLU A 23 9.38 -8.93 0.02
N SER A 24 9.30 -9.18 1.34
CA SER A 24 8.03 -9.27 2.05
C SER A 24 7.23 -7.97 1.94
N VAL A 25 7.86 -6.83 2.22
CA VAL A 25 7.18 -5.52 2.18
C VAL A 25 6.76 -5.14 0.76
N VAL A 26 7.58 -5.45 -0.25
CA VAL A 26 7.21 -5.24 -1.66
C VAL A 26 6.01 -6.10 -2.04
N GLY A 27 5.91 -7.33 -1.54
CA GLY A 27 4.75 -8.20 -1.71
C GLY A 27 3.48 -7.60 -1.11
N ASP A 28 3.56 -7.11 0.13
CA ASP A 28 2.44 -6.47 0.82
C ASP A 28 1.98 -5.20 0.11
N ALA A 29 2.91 -4.32 -0.25
CA ALA A 29 2.62 -3.10 -0.99
C ALA A 29 1.96 -3.40 -2.36
N THR A 30 2.42 -4.45 -3.04
CA THR A 30 1.80 -4.91 -4.30
C THR A 30 0.35 -5.32 -4.11
N ASN A 31 0.06 -6.14 -3.09
CA ASN A 31 -1.29 -6.59 -2.78
C ASN A 31 -2.22 -5.42 -2.46
N ILE A 32 -1.75 -4.44 -1.67
CA ILE A 32 -2.51 -3.23 -1.32
C ILE A 32 -2.88 -2.43 -2.58
N ILE A 33 -1.93 -2.18 -3.47
CA ILE A 33 -2.15 -1.38 -4.67
C ILE A 33 -3.08 -2.09 -5.66
N LEU A 34 -2.93 -3.39 -5.86
CA LEU A 34 -3.82 -4.17 -6.71
C LEU A 34 -5.25 -4.21 -6.15
N ALA A 35 -5.40 -4.41 -4.84
CA ALA A 35 -6.69 -4.40 -4.17
C ALA A 35 -7.41 -3.05 -4.32
N LYS A 36 -6.71 -1.94 -4.06
CA LYS A 36 -7.29 -0.58 -4.17
C LYS A 36 -7.61 -0.15 -5.59
N THR A 37 -7.02 -0.77 -6.61
CA THR A 37 -7.25 -0.41 -8.02
C THR A 37 -8.15 -1.40 -8.76
N ALA A 38 -8.48 -2.54 -8.14
CA ALA A 38 -9.14 -3.69 -8.77
C ALA A 38 -8.43 -4.17 -10.06
N GLN A 39 -7.12 -3.95 -10.17
CA GLN A 39 -6.29 -4.47 -11.24
C GLN A 39 -5.76 -5.87 -10.89
N LYS A 40 -5.53 -6.70 -11.92
CA LYS A 40 -4.94 -8.04 -11.75
C LYS A 40 -3.42 -8.03 -11.84
N GLU A 41 -2.87 -7.01 -12.49
CA GLU A 41 -1.45 -6.89 -12.80
C GLU A 41 -1.03 -5.43 -12.61
N LEU A 42 0.25 -5.21 -12.30
CA LEU A 42 0.81 -3.87 -12.16
C LEU A 42 1.12 -3.28 -13.54
N ASN A 43 0.60 -2.09 -13.81
CA ASN A 43 1.10 -1.25 -14.90
C ASN A 43 2.29 -0.37 -14.42
N PRO A 44 3.01 0.33 -15.32
CA PRO A 44 4.18 1.12 -14.92
C PRO A 44 3.90 2.20 -13.87
N ALA A 45 2.71 2.79 -13.85
CA ALA A 45 2.33 3.77 -12.82
C ALA A 45 2.13 3.10 -11.46
N LEU A 46 1.48 1.93 -11.45
CA LEU A 46 1.30 1.14 -10.22
C LEU A 46 2.61 0.60 -9.68
N GLU A 47 3.59 0.25 -10.53
CA GLU A 47 4.94 -0.10 -10.06
C GLU A 47 5.58 1.05 -9.28
N ILE A 48 5.40 2.30 -9.71
CA ILE A 48 5.92 3.47 -8.99
C ILE A 48 5.22 3.60 -7.64
N ALA A 49 3.90 3.42 -7.59
CA ALA A 49 3.13 3.43 -6.36
C ALA A 49 3.60 2.36 -5.37
N VAL A 50 3.85 1.13 -5.84
CA VAL A 50 4.37 0.03 -5.02
C VAL A 50 5.76 0.37 -4.45
N VAL A 51 6.68 0.87 -5.28
CA VAL A 51 8.02 1.25 -4.81
C VAL A 51 7.95 2.34 -3.74
N SER A 52 7.15 3.38 -3.97
CA SER A 52 6.98 4.47 -2.99
C SER A 52 6.36 3.99 -1.68
N LEU A 53 5.31 3.18 -1.76
CA LEU A 53 4.64 2.62 -0.58
C LEU A 53 5.59 1.71 0.21
N SER A 54 6.36 0.86 -0.48
CA SER A 54 7.33 -0.03 0.14
C SER A 54 8.40 0.74 0.92
N ILE A 55 8.91 1.85 0.38
CA ILE A 55 9.88 2.70 1.08
C ILE A 55 9.28 3.31 2.33
N ILE A 56 8.02 3.74 2.28
CA ILE A 56 7.33 4.33 3.43
C ILE A 56 7.13 3.28 4.52
N MET A 57 6.65 2.09 4.17
CA MET A 57 6.47 0.97 5.10
C MET A 57 7.81 0.56 5.73
N LEU A 58 8.89 0.48 4.94
CA LEU A 58 10.23 0.18 5.44
C LEU A 58 10.75 1.28 6.36
N ASN A 59 10.60 2.56 6.00
CA ASN A 59 11.00 3.67 6.86
C ASN A 59 10.22 3.67 8.18
N GLN A 60 8.93 3.32 8.16
CA GLN A 60 8.13 3.14 9.36
C GLN A 60 8.67 1.99 10.22
N LEU A 61 8.91 0.81 9.63
CA LEU A 61 9.51 -0.33 10.32
C LEU A 61 10.90 0.01 10.92
N GLY A 62 11.71 0.83 10.25
CA GLY A 62 12.99 1.29 10.78
C GLY A 62 12.84 2.29 11.91
N SER A 63 11.83 3.17 11.85
CA SER A 63 11.52 4.13 12.91
C SER A 63 10.88 3.48 14.14
N GLU A 64 10.07 2.45 13.94
CA GLU A 64 9.37 1.70 14.99
C GLU A 64 10.23 0.53 15.52
N GLY A 65 11.15 0.01 14.71
CA GLY A 65 12.02 -1.14 14.99
C GLY A 65 13.21 -0.88 15.92
N LEU A 66 13.41 0.36 16.38
CA LEU A 66 14.13 0.59 17.64
C LEU A 66 13.30 0.14 18.87
N SER A 67 12.05 -0.28 18.66
CA SER A 67 11.12 -0.70 19.71
C SER A 67 10.12 -1.73 19.16
N SER A 68 10.57 -2.91 18.70
CA SER A 68 9.85 -4.18 18.93
C SER A 68 10.44 -5.30 18.08
N GLU A 69 11.04 -6.27 18.75
CA GLU A 69 11.15 -7.64 18.23
C GLU A 69 9.72 -8.20 18.10
N SER A 70 9.24 -8.51 16.89
CA SER A 70 8.23 -9.57 16.60
C SER A 70 7.80 -9.52 15.14
N TYR A 71 8.49 -10.29 14.29
CA TYR A 71 7.99 -10.62 12.95
C TYR A 71 6.92 -11.72 13.09
N SER A 72 5.71 -11.34 13.51
CA SER A 72 4.60 -12.25 13.78
C SER A 72 3.38 -11.84 12.96
N GLY A 73 3.33 -12.25 11.68
CA GLY A 73 2.11 -12.52 10.88
C GLY A 73 0.95 -11.51 10.84
N ILE A 74 1.09 -10.33 11.43
CA ILE A 74 0.05 -9.32 11.53
C ILE A 74 0.22 -8.46 10.30
N ALA A 75 -0.81 -8.44 9.45
CA ALA A 75 -0.99 -7.38 8.47
C ALA A 75 -0.87 -6.07 9.22
N TYR A 76 0.30 -5.40 9.14
CA TYR A 76 0.41 -4.13 9.82
C TYR A 76 -0.69 -3.26 9.21
N GLN A 77 -1.33 -2.50 10.09
CA GLN A 77 -2.34 -1.54 9.73
C GLN A 77 -1.59 -0.36 9.06
N TYR A 78 -1.02 -0.61 7.88
CA TYR A 78 -0.16 0.29 7.12
C TYR A 78 -1.05 1.40 6.54
N MET A 79 -1.37 2.36 7.40
CA MET A 79 -2.22 3.53 7.17
C MET A 79 -3.65 3.22 6.70
N ASN A 80 -4.64 3.78 7.41
CA ASN A 80 -6.02 3.82 6.90
C ASN A 80 -6.08 4.53 5.52
N GLU A 81 -5.13 5.43 5.23
CA GLU A 81 -5.09 6.25 4.02
C GLU A 81 -3.72 6.21 3.33
N LEU A 82 -3.72 6.12 2.00
CA LEU A 82 -2.47 6.22 1.24
C LEU A 82 -1.95 7.67 1.24
N PRO A 83 -0.62 7.87 1.26
CA PRO A 83 -0.03 9.19 1.01
C PRO A 83 -0.58 9.82 -0.28
N SER A 84 -0.82 11.13 -0.27
CA SER A 84 -1.54 11.86 -1.33
C SER A 84 -1.01 11.61 -2.75
N HIS A 85 0.32 11.51 -2.92
CA HIS A 85 0.94 11.21 -4.20
C HIS A 85 0.66 9.78 -4.70
N ILE A 86 0.58 8.81 -3.78
CA ILE A 86 0.25 7.41 -4.09
C ILE A 86 -1.25 7.30 -4.38
N GLN A 87 -2.09 7.96 -3.57
CA GLN A 87 -3.53 8.04 -3.78
C GLN A 87 -3.84 8.60 -5.18
N SER A 88 -3.16 9.67 -5.61
CA SER A 88 -3.34 10.23 -6.96
C SER A 88 -3.08 9.21 -8.07
N ILE A 89 -2.03 8.39 -7.93
CA ILE A 89 -1.70 7.32 -8.89
C ILE A 89 -2.75 6.23 -8.86
N VAL A 90 -3.17 5.79 -7.67
CA VAL A 90 -4.22 4.77 -7.49
C VAL A 90 -5.53 5.23 -8.12
N ASN A 91 -5.97 6.45 -7.85
CA ASN A 91 -7.23 7.00 -8.39
C ASN A 91 -7.21 7.02 -9.93
N ALA A 92 -6.09 7.46 -10.51
CA ALA A 92 -5.93 7.52 -11.96
C ALA A 92 -5.91 6.14 -12.64
N ASN A 93 -5.64 5.07 -11.88
CA ASN A 93 -5.52 3.70 -12.38
C ASN A 93 -6.62 2.77 -11.85
N ALA A 94 -7.49 3.24 -10.96
CA ALA A 94 -8.61 2.47 -10.47
C ALA A 94 -9.54 2.16 -11.63
N LYS A 95 -10.04 0.92 -11.71
CA LYS A 95 -11.06 0.59 -12.69
C LYS A 95 -12.29 1.48 -12.46
N ILE A 96 -12.76 2.10 -13.55
CA ILE A 96 -14.00 2.88 -13.59
C ILE A 96 -15.12 1.99 -13.01
N GLY A 97 -15.72 2.44 -11.92
CA GLY A 97 -16.74 1.68 -11.16
C GLY A 97 -16.32 1.15 -9.79
N SER A 98 -15.05 1.32 -9.37
CA SER A 98 -14.58 1.00 -8.01
C SER A 98 -14.65 2.19 -7.03
N TRP A 99 -15.16 3.34 -7.49
CA TRP A 99 -15.38 4.56 -6.72
C TRP A 99 -16.87 4.78 -6.56
N GLY A 100 -17.46 4.06 -5.63
CA GLY A 100 -18.85 4.18 -5.24
C GLY A 100 -19.04 3.21 -4.09
N ASP A 101 -19.42 3.74 -2.94
CA ASP A 101 -19.90 3.04 -1.72
C ASP A 101 -19.09 3.29 -0.45
N ASP A 102 -18.29 4.36 -0.39
CA ASP A 102 -18.01 4.98 0.92
C ASP A 102 -18.79 6.31 1.01
N GLU A 103 -19.84 6.24 1.84
CA GLU A 103 -20.62 7.35 2.42
C GLU A 103 -21.77 7.96 1.59
N ASP A 104 -22.93 7.32 1.66
CA ASP A 104 -24.17 7.96 2.16
C ASP A 104 -25.21 6.86 2.50
N GLU A 105 -24.97 6.13 3.59
CA GLU A 105 -26.05 5.40 4.26
C GLU A 105 -26.95 6.43 4.95
N SER A 106 -27.76 7.14 4.17
CA SER A 106 -28.89 7.91 4.70
C SER A 106 -29.92 6.90 5.19
N THR A 107 -29.86 6.60 6.48
CA THR A 107 -30.84 5.81 7.21
C THR A 107 -32.24 6.26 6.84
N THR A 108 -33.02 5.33 6.30
CA THR A 108 -34.46 5.49 6.11
C THR A 108 -35.11 5.39 7.48
N GLU A 109 -35.59 6.51 8.03
CA GLU A 109 -36.63 6.47 9.06
C GLU A 109 -37.97 6.79 8.39
N GLU A 110 -38.72 5.71 8.18
CA GLU A 110 -40.15 5.72 7.93
C GLU A 110 -40.85 6.36 9.14
N ASP A 111 -41.44 7.55 8.97
CA ASP A 111 -42.45 8.04 9.90
C ASP A 111 -43.81 7.98 9.21
N PHE A 112 -44.58 6.98 9.63
CA PHE A 112 -45.99 6.81 9.34
C PHE A 112 -46.78 8.02 9.86
N SER A 113 -47.63 8.61 9.02
CA SER A 113 -48.82 9.33 9.48
C SER A 113 -50.00 9.14 8.53
#